data_AF-G7ENM9-F1
#
_entry.id   AF-G7ENM9-F1
#
_cell.length_a   1.000
_cell.length_b   1.000
_cell.length_c   1.000
_cell.angle_alpha   90.00
_cell.angle_beta   90.00
_cell.angle_gamma   90.00
#
_symmetry.space_group_name_H-M   'P 1'
#
loop_
_entity.id
_entity.type
_entity.pdbx_description
1 polymer ?
#
loop_
_entity_poly.entity_id
_entity_poly.type
_entity_poly.pdbx_seq_one_letter_code
_entity_poly.pdbx_strand_id
1 'polypeptide(L)'
;MKKLLPVFAALALGACSSTENTQSQPLAKNDSVPSWVLLPVSEKGLASSSCVPWSGSMAVDRAQAIAAARADLSQQIQIKASVMDKLYLRKAQSNDELNAGGTFEQVSKQVAQQSLVGAVPQEVAFAKLDGVKQLCTFVVMNNTQETFSNLVDQSGKRLDPNSREALYEEFKTQKAMKELEKELENLNK
;
A
#
# COMPACT_ATOMS: atom_id res chain seq x y z
N MET A 1 18.76 60.12 43.47
CA MET A 1 17.44 59.60 43.90
C MET A 1 16.74 58.94 42.71
N LYS A 2 16.31 57.67 42.87
CA LYS A 2 15.43 56.79 42.06
C LYS A 2 16.14 55.44 41.84
N LYS A 3 16.09 54.51 42.81
CA LYS A 3 15.07 53.47 43.08
C LYS A 3 14.81 52.51 41.91
N LEU A 4 15.29 51.26 42.10
CA LEU A 4 14.59 49.95 41.97
C LEU A 4 13.79 49.63 40.69
N LEU A 5 14.16 48.55 39.98
CA LEU A 5 13.52 47.21 40.06
C LEU A 5 14.19 46.21 39.09
N PRO A 6 14.41 44.93 39.45
CA PRO A 6 14.81 43.89 38.50
C PRO A 6 13.60 43.35 37.75
N VAL A 7 13.70 43.26 36.41
CA VAL A 7 12.68 42.64 35.56
C VAL A 7 12.78 41.12 35.71
N PHE A 8 11.76 40.55 36.34
CA PHE A 8 11.53 39.12 36.46
C PHE A 8 11.27 38.51 35.08
N ALA A 9 12.09 37.54 34.70
CA ALA A 9 11.89 36.71 33.53
C ALA A 9 10.66 35.79 33.73
N ALA A 10 9.68 35.91 32.86
CA ALA A 10 8.61 34.93 32.70
C ALA A 10 8.75 34.29 31.32
N LEU A 11 9.51 33.19 31.24
CA LEU A 11 9.47 32.27 30.12
C LEU A 11 8.15 31.50 30.17
N ALA A 12 7.15 31.99 29.44
CA ALA A 12 5.98 31.18 29.10
C ALA A 12 6.34 30.26 27.93
N LEU A 13 6.93 29.10 28.23
CA LEU A 13 7.03 27.98 27.28
C LEU A 13 5.64 27.36 27.14
N GLY A 14 4.79 28.01 26.35
CA GLY A 14 3.58 27.41 25.79
C GLY A 14 3.97 26.48 24.63
N ALA A 15 4.59 25.35 24.94
CA ALA A 15 4.72 24.24 23.99
C ALA A 15 3.34 23.58 23.87
N CYS A 16 2.49 24.14 23.02
CA CYS A 16 1.29 23.44 22.57
C CYS A 16 1.74 22.24 21.75
N SER A 17 1.74 21.07 22.40
CA SER A 17 1.58 19.76 21.78
C SER A 17 0.22 19.73 21.07
N SER A 18 0.13 20.34 19.89
CA SER A 18 -1.01 20.16 18.99
C SER A 18 -0.78 18.91 18.18
N THR A 19 -1.09 17.76 18.78
CA THR A 19 -1.47 16.58 18.00
C THR A 19 -2.83 16.93 17.40
N GLU A 20 -2.84 17.53 16.20
CA GLU A 20 -4.06 17.66 15.43
C GLU A 20 -4.57 16.24 15.17
N ASN A 21 -5.67 15.92 15.85
CA ASN A 21 -6.43 14.70 15.65
C ASN A 21 -6.91 14.74 14.20
N THR A 22 -6.14 14.12 13.29
CA THR A 22 -6.39 14.13 11.86
C THR A 22 -7.57 13.20 11.59
N GLN A 23 -8.77 13.64 11.98
CA GLN A 23 -10.00 13.00 11.55
C GLN A 23 -10.14 13.24 10.05
N SER A 24 -10.30 12.16 9.29
CA SER A 24 -10.55 12.22 7.85
C SER A 24 -11.75 13.13 7.58
N GLN A 25 -11.57 14.14 6.72
CA GLN A 25 -12.69 14.97 6.29
C GLN A 25 -13.68 14.12 5.49
N PRO A 26 -15.00 14.24 5.73
CA PRO A 26 -15.99 13.55 4.92
C PRO A 26 -15.97 14.11 3.49
N LEU A 27 -16.36 13.28 2.52
CA LEU A 27 -16.53 13.71 1.13
C LEU A 27 -17.43 14.95 1.05
N ALA A 28 -17.09 15.88 0.15
CA ALA A 28 -17.89 17.07 -0.04
C ALA A 28 -19.28 16.71 -0.56
N LYS A 29 -20.30 17.51 -0.23
CA LYS A 29 -21.71 17.26 -0.61
C LYS A 29 -21.93 17.06 -2.11
N ASN A 30 -21.05 17.61 -2.94
CA ASN A 30 -21.11 17.57 -4.40
C ASN A 30 -20.06 16.64 -5.04
N ASP A 31 -19.38 15.82 -4.23
CA ASP A 31 -18.50 14.78 -4.73
C ASP A 31 -19.32 13.62 -5.31
N SER A 32 -18.74 12.98 -6.32
CA SER A 32 -19.34 11.83 -6.99
C SER A 32 -18.22 10.87 -7.35
N VAL A 33 -18.12 9.77 -6.60
CA VAL A 33 -17.01 8.83 -6.72
C VAL A 33 -17.57 7.42 -6.78
N PRO A 34 -17.25 6.63 -7.82
CA PRO A 34 -17.61 5.23 -7.85
C PRO A 34 -17.02 4.48 -6.64
N SER A 35 -17.78 3.57 -6.03
CA SER A 35 -17.34 2.84 -4.83
C SER A 35 -16.02 2.09 -5.01
N TRP A 36 -15.80 1.52 -6.21
CA TRP A 36 -14.57 0.80 -6.55
C TRP A 36 -13.31 1.68 -6.55
N VAL A 37 -13.44 3.01 -6.59
CA VAL A 37 -12.31 3.94 -6.47
C VAL A 37 -11.76 3.98 -5.04
N LEU A 38 -12.67 3.92 -4.06
CA LEU A 38 -12.32 3.98 -2.64
C LEU A 38 -12.03 2.60 -2.06
N LEU A 39 -12.68 1.57 -2.61
CA LEU A 39 -12.54 0.18 -2.19
C LEU A 39 -12.29 -0.71 -3.42
N PRO A 40 -11.07 -0.68 -3.99
CA PRO A 40 -10.72 -1.52 -5.13
C PRO A 40 -10.50 -2.97 -4.67
N VAL A 41 -11.57 -3.77 -4.73
CA VAL A 41 -11.52 -5.20 -4.42
C VAL A 41 -11.86 -6.03 -5.66
N SER A 42 -11.20 -7.19 -5.80
CA SER A 42 -11.50 -8.15 -6.86
C SER A 42 -11.36 -9.57 -6.33
N GLU A 43 -12.33 -10.43 -6.67
CA GLU A 43 -12.24 -11.87 -6.40
C GLU A 43 -11.21 -12.56 -7.31
N LYS A 44 -10.83 -11.92 -8.41
CA LYS A 44 -9.91 -12.48 -9.40
C LYS A 44 -8.45 -12.35 -8.99
N GLY A 45 -8.11 -11.48 -8.03
CA GLY A 45 -6.73 -11.26 -7.62
C GLY A 45 -6.49 -9.89 -6.99
N LEU A 46 -5.27 -9.37 -7.13
CA LEU A 46 -4.94 -8.05 -6.62
C LEU A 46 -5.60 -6.97 -7.46
N ALA A 47 -6.09 -5.93 -6.81
CA ALA A 47 -6.78 -4.84 -7.45
C ALA A 47 -6.32 -3.50 -6.88
N SER A 48 -6.34 -2.49 -7.73
CA SER A 48 -6.05 -1.12 -7.36
C SER A 48 -6.85 -0.18 -8.22
N SER A 49 -7.14 0.99 -7.68
CA SER A 49 -7.71 2.11 -8.39
C SER A 49 -6.86 3.34 -8.20
N SER A 50 -6.80 4.15 -9.24
CA SER A 50 -6.14 5.45 -9.17
C SER A 50 -6.87 6.47 -10.02
N CYS A 51 -6.82 7.73 -9.57
CA CYS A 51 -7.44 8.87 -10.22
C CYS A 51 -6.40 9.93 -10.52
N VAL A 52 -6.59 10.64 -11.62
CA VAL A 52 -5.78 11.81 -11.98
C VAL A 52 -6.70 12.99 -12.29
N PRO A 53 -6.27 14.23 -12.00
CA PRO A 53 -7.02 15.42 -12.42
C PRO A 53 -7.27 15.42 -13.93
N TRP A 54 -8.48 15.80 -14.34
CA TRP A 54 -8.85 15.86 -15.74
C TRP A 54 -8.07 16.98 -16.46
N SER A 55 -7.20 16.62 -17.40
CA SER A 55 -6.41 17.56 -18.21
C SER A 55 -7.14 18.04 -19.46
N GLY A 56 -8.24 17.38 -19.84
CA GLY A 56 -8.91 17.59 -21.12
C GLY A 56 -8.66 16.48 -22.15
N SER A 57 -7.71 15.56 -21.88
CA SER A 57 -7.34 14.48 -22.80
C SER A 57 -7.60 13.11 -22.20
N MET A 58 -8.62 12.42 -22.73
CA MET A 58 -8.97 11.07 -22.30
C MET A 58 -7.81 10.09 -22.44
N ALA A 59 -7.03 10.18 -23.53
CA ALA A 59 -5.93 9.26 -23.78
C ALA A 59 -4.80 9.43 -22.75
N VAL A 60 -4.43 10.68 -22.45
CA VAL A 60 -3.36 11.00 -21.49
C VAL A 60 -3.79 10.63 -20.08
N ASP A 61 -4.96 11.10 -19.66
CA ASP A 61 -5.43 10.91 -18.29
C ASP A 61 -5.68 9.42 -17.99
N ARG A 62 -6.22 8.67 -18.96
CA ARG A 62 -6.42 7.22 -18.81
C ARG A 62 -5.07 6.51 -18.67
N ALA A 63 -4.09 6.84 -19.51
CA ALA A 63 -2.77 6.22 -19.45
C ALA A 63 -2.07 6.51 -18.10
N GLN A 64 -2.17 7.76 -17.62
CA GLN A 64 -1.59 8.17 -16.35
C GLN A 64 -2.25 7.47 -15.16
N ALA A 65 -3.59 7.42 -15.12
CA ALA A 65 -4.31 6.74 -14.05
C ALA A 65 -4.03 5.22 -14.04
N ILE A 66 -3.95 4.56 -15.21
CA ILE A 66 -3.57 3.14 -15.30
C ILE A 66 -2.14 2.93 -14.78
N ALA A 67 -1.20 3.80 -15.15
CA ALA A 67 0.18 3.70 -14.70
C ALA A 67 0.28 3.86 -13.17
N ALA A 68 -0.46 4.81 -12.60
CA ALA A 68 -0.51 5.01 -11.16
C ALA A 68 -1.12 3.81 -10.42
N ALA A 69 -2.23 3.24 -10.92
CA ALA A 69 -2.82 2.03 -10.34
C ALA A 69 -1.89 0.81 -10.43
N ARG A 70 -1.12 0.68 -11.51
CA ARG A 70 -0.07 -0.36 -11.63
C ARG A 70 1.09 -0.13 -10.66
N ALA A 71 1.50 1.11 -10.45
CA ALA A 71 2.52 1.43 -9.46
C ALA A 71 2.07 1.05 -8.04
N ASP A 72 0.80 1.30 -7.70
CA ASP A 72 0.22 0.86 -6.43
C ASP A 72 0.20 -0.67 -6.30
N LEU A 73 -0.23 -1.41 -7.32
CA LEU A 73 -0.16 -2.88 -7.32
C LEU A 73 1.27 -3.40 -7.09
N SER A 74 2.27 -2.75 -7.69
CA SER A 74 3.69 -3.07 -7.47
C SER A 74 4.10 -2.92 -6.01
N GLN A 75 3.61 -1.85 -5.37
CA GLN A 75 3.88 -1.59 -3.97
C GLN A 75 3.18 -2.63 -3.08
N GLN A 76 1.93 -2.98 -3.38
CA GLN A 76 1.22 -4.05 -2.68
C GLN A 76 1.97 -5.39 -2.75
N ILE A 77 2.57 -5.74 -3.89
CA ILE A 77 3.38 -6.97 -4.04
C ILE A 77 4.62 -6.92 -3.14
N GLN A 78 5.35 -5.81 -3.13
CA GLN A 78 6.55 -5.65 -2.29
C GLN A 78 6.23 -5.77 -0.80
N ILE A 79 5.13 -5.14 -0.36
CA ILE A 79 4.67 -5.21 1.02
C ILE A 79 4.29 -6.66 1.39
N LYS A 80 3.53 -7.34 0.52
CA LYS A 80 3.17 -8.75 0.73
C LYS A 80 4.40 -9.64 0.82
N ALA A 81 5.42 -9.41 -0.01
CA ALA A 81 6.68 -10.13 0.05
C ALA A 81 7.41 -9.92 1.39
N SER A 82 7.45 -8.68 1.91
CA SER A 82 8.02 -8.40 3.23
C SER A 82 7.26 -9.12 4.36
N VAL A 83 5.92 -9.18 4.28
CA VAL A 83 5.10 -9.96 5.22
C VAL A 83 5.40 -11.46 5.13
N MET A 84 5.62 -11.99 3.92
CA MET A 84 6.04 -13.37 3.71
C MET A 84 7.39 -13.67 4.36
N ASP A 85 8.36 -12.76 4.29
CA ASP A 85 9.65 -12.92 4.99
C ASP A 85 9.46 -13.04 6.51
N LYS A 86 8.61 -12.20 7.09
CA LYS A 86 8.30 -12.25 8.54
C LYS A 86 7.59 -13.53 8.94
N LEU A 87 6.69 -14.05 8.11
CA LEU A 87 6.00 -15.31 8.37
C LEU A 87 6.97 -16.50 8.27
N TYR A 88 7.84 -16.49 7.25
CA TYR A 88 8.86 -17.51 7.07
C TYR A 88 9.83 -17.56 8.26
N LEU A 89 10.36 -16.41 8.69
CA LEU A 89 11.29 -16.34 9.82
C LEU A 89 10.69 -16.86 11.12
N ARG A 90 9.42 -16.50 11.41
CA ARG A 90 8.70 -17.01 12.59
C ARG A 90 8.58 -18.53 12.60
N LYS A 91 8.34 -19.15 11.43
CA LYS A 91 8.25 -20.62 11.31
C LYS A 91 9.62 -21.29 11.30
N ALA A 92 10.63 -20.66 10.71
CA ALA A 92 11.99 -21.19 10.73
C ALA A 92 12.57 -21.24 12.15
N GLN A 93 12.31 -20.22 12.97
CA GLN A 93 12.68 -20.18 14.39
C GLN A 93 12.02 -21.30 15.22
N SER A 94 10.86 -21.81 14.82
CA SER A 94 10.23 -22.94 15.53
C SER A 94 10.76 -24.32 15.10
N ASN A 95 11.46 -24.40 13.97
CA ASN A 95 11.80 -25.67 13.31
C ASN A 95 13.32 -25.91 13.14
N ASP A 96 14.18 -25.02 13.65
CA ASP A 96 15.66 -25.09 13.55
C ASP A 96 16.21 -25.15 12.09
N GLU A 97 15.36 -24.97 11.08
CA GLU A 97 15.70 -24.90 9.66
C GLU A 97 15.93 -23.46 9.21
N LEU A 98 17.12 -22.93 9.41
CA LEU A 98 17.57 -21.72 8.73
C LEU A 98 18.25 -22.08 7.41
N ASN A 99 17.46 -22.17 6.34
CA ASN A 99 17.98 -22.37 4.98
C ASN A 99 18.70 -21.10 4.46
N ALA A 100 19.88 -21.30 3.86
CA ALA A 100 20.60 -20.26 3.13
C ALA A 100 19.92 -19.96 1.79
N GLY A 101 19.21 -18.84 1.71
CA GLY A 101 18.53 -18.32 0.51
C GLY A 101 18.25 -16.83 0.66
N GLY A 102 17.85 -16.17 -0.42
CA GLY A 102 17.46 -14.76 -0.40
C GLY A 102 16.16 -14.50 0.39
N THR A 103 15.78 -13.24 0.48
CA THR A 103 14.47 -12.83 1.03
C THR A 103 13.44 -12.66 -0.09
N PHE A 104 12.16 -12.84 0.22
CA PHE A 104 11.09 -12.54 -0.74
C PHE A 104 11.12 -11.05 -1.13
N GLU A 105 11.43 -10.17 -0.17
CA GLU A 105 11.58 -8.74 -0.40
C GLU A 105 12.66 -8.42 -1.44
N GLN A 106 13.81 -9.10 -1.41
CA GLN A 106 14.91 -8.88 -2.37
C GLN A 106 14.49 -9.13 -3.81
N VAL A 107 13.68 -10.17 -4.07
CA VAL A 107 13.23 -10.55 -5.42
C VAL A 107 11.93 -9.88 -5.83
N SER A 108 11.20 -9.29 -4.87
CA SER A 108 9.87 -8.72 -5.08
C SER A 108 9.83 -7.63 -6.15
N LYS A 109 10.87 -6.80 -6.29
CA LYS A 109 10.93 -5.75 -7.30
C LYS A 109 10.92 -6.30 -8.72
N GLN A 110 11.73 -7.34 -8.98
CA GLN A 110 11.78 -7.99 -10.28
C GLN A 110 10.46 -8.69 -10.59
N VAL A 111 9.92 -9.43 -9.62
CA VAL A 111 8.65 -10.16 -9.80
C VAL A 111 7.49 -9.19 -10.00
N ALA A 112 7.44 -8.09 -9.26
CA ALA A 112 6.41 -7.06 -9.45
C ALA A 112 6.47 -6.49 -10.88
N GLN A 113 7.66 -6.11 -11.37
CA GLN A 113 7.82 -5.61 -12.74
C GLN A 113 7.33 -6.60 -13.80
N GLN A 114 7.63 -7.90 -13.62
CA GLN A 114 7.14 -8.96 -14.52
C GLN A 114 5.62 -9.12 -14.45
N SER A 115 5.04 -9.02 -13.24
CA SER A 115 3.62 -9.29 -12.98
C SER A 115 2.70 -8.14 -13.40
N LEU A 116 3.18 -6.90 -13.42
CA LEU A 116 2.40 -5.73 -13.86
C LEU A 116 1.98 -5.78 -15.34
N VAL A 117 2.63 -6.62 -16.16
CA VAL A 117 2.17 -6.92 -17.52
C VAL A 117 0.77 -7.57 -17.48
N GLY A 118 0.48 -8.35 -16.46
CA GLY A 118 -0.82 -8.99 -16.23
C GLY A 118 -1.87 -8.12 -15.55
N ALA A 119 -1.55 -6.86 -15.22
CA ALA A 119 -2.48 -5.91 -14.61
C ALA A 119 -3.29 -5.18 -15.71
N VAL A 120 -4.58 -5.50 -15.82
CA VAL A 120 -5.46 -5.06 -16.91
C VAL A 120 -6.53 -4.08 -16.39
N PRO A 121 -6.74 -2.93 -17.04
CA PRO A 121 -7.83 -2.02 -16.68
C PRO A 121 -9.20 -2.68 -16.94
N GLN A 122 -10.09 -2.63 -15.95
CA GLN A 122 -11.45 -3.18 -16.02
C GLN A 122 -12.50 -2.06 -16.07
N GLU A 123 -12.28 -0.95 -15.35
CA GLU A 123 -13.21 0.18 -15.32
C GLU A 123 -12.49 1.51 -15.54
N VAL A 124 -13.19 2.46 -16.17
CA VAL A 124 -12.76 3.85 -16.30
C VAL A 124 -13.97 4.74 -16.11
N ALA A 125 -13.92 5.66 -15.16
CA ALA A 125 -15.02 6.58 -14.89
C ALA A 125 -14.52 7.96 -14.50
N PHE A 126 -15.35 8.97 -14.76
CA PHE A 126 -15.17 10.28 -14.15
C PHE A 126 -15.57 10.23 -12.68
N ALA A 127 -14.80 10.92 -11.86
CA ALA A 127 -15.13 11.23 -10.49
C ALA A 127 -15.04 12.74 -10.24
N LYS A 128 -15.66 13.18 -9.16
CA LYS A 128 -15.49 14.52 -8.62
C LYS A 128 -15.15 14.39 -7.14
N LEU A 129 -13.99 14.93 -6.78
CA LEU A 129 -13.41 14.91 -5.44
C LEU A 129 -12.98 16.34 -5.13
N ASP A 130 -13.47 16.90 -4.03
CA ASP A 130 -13.20 18.28 -3.59
C ASP A 130 -13.43 19.33 -4.69
N GLY A 131 -14.50 19.13 -5.47
CA GLY A 131 -14.81 20.03 -6.59
C GLY A 131 -13.98 19.80 -7.85
N VAL A 132 -12.93 18.98 -7.80
CA VAL A 132 -12.02 18.70 -8.93
C VAL A 132 -12.54 17.51 -9.73
N LYS A 133 -12.68 17.71 -11.05
CA LYS A 133 -13.00 16.63 -11.99
C LYS A 133 -11.77 15.75 -12.17
N GLN A 134 -11.93 14.44 -11.95
CA GLN A 134 -10.87 13.45 -12.09
C GLN A 134 -11.29 12.33 -13.04
N LEU A 135 -10.31 11.68 -13.66
CA LEU A 135 -10.50 10.43 -14.37
C LEU A 135 -9.88 9.30 -13.55
N CYS A 136 -10.71 8.33 -13.17
CA CYS A 136 -10.33 7.19 -12.35
C CYS A 136 -10.29 5.92 -13.19
N THR A 137 -9.38 5.01 -12.82
CA THR A 137 -9.24 3.70 -13.44
C THR A 137 -9.19 2.62 -12.38
N PHE A 138 -9.78 1.47 -12.68
CA PHE A 138 -9.70 0.26 -11.87
C PHE A 138 -8.88 -0.77 -12.63
N VAL A 139 -7.84 -1.30 -12.01
CA VAL A 139 -6.93 -2.28 -12.60
C VAL A 139 -6.93 -3.54 -11.74
N VAL A 140 -7.02 -4.69 -12.41
CA VAL A 140 -6.99 -6.00 -11.76
C VAL A 140 -5.85 -6.82 -12.32
N MET A 141 -5.12 -7.49 -11.42
CA MET A 141 -4.10 -8.49 -11.73
C MET A 141 -4.62 -9.87 -11.33
N ASN A 142 -5.08 -10.64 -12.32
CA ASN A 142 -5.74 -11.93 -12.09
C ASN A 142 -4.76 -13.06 -11.72
N ASN A 143 -3.48 -12.93 -12.08
CA ASN A 143 -2.52 -14.02 -11.98
C ASN A 143 -1.66 -13.97 -10.71
N THR A 144 -2.33 -13.94 -9.56
CA THR A 144 -1.66 -13.86 -8.25
C THR A 144 -0.88 -15.13 -7.91
N GLN A 145 -1.32 -16.29 -8.41
CA GLN A 145 -0.64 -17.57 -8.21
C GLN A 145 0.74 -17.60 -8.88
N GLU A 146 0.84 -17.17 -10.14
CA GLU A 146 2.14 -17.11 -10.83
C GLU A 146 3.06 -16.09 -10.17
N THR A 147 2.53 -14.92 -9.81
CA THR A 147 3.27 -13.89 -9.06
C THR A 147 3.85 -14.47 -7.77
N PHE A 148 3.03 -15.18 -6.99
CA PHE A 148 3.45 -15.83 -5.76
C PHE A 148 4.50 -16.93 -6.02
N SER A 149 4.29 -17.79 -7.03
CA SER A 149 5.26 -18.83 -7.36
C SER A 149 6.61 -18.23 -7.73
N ASN A 150 6.61 -17.17 -8.55
CA ASN A 150 7.83 -16.47 -8.93
C ASN A 150 8.55 -15.86 -7.73
N LEU A 151 7.82 -15.30 -6.75
CA LEU A 151 8.43 -14.85 -5.49
C LEU A 151 9.12 -16.00 -4.75
N VAL A 152 8.46 -17.14 -4.62
CA VAL A 152 9.03 -18.30 -3.93
C VAL A 152 10.24 -18.85 -4.66
N ASP A 153 10.11 -19.09 -5.95
CA ASP A 153 11.12 -19.77 -6.75
C ASP A 153 12.38 -18.88 -6.86
N GLN A 154 12.23 -17.57 -7.03
CA GLN A 154 13.35 -16.63 -7.08
C GLN A 154 13.98 -16.37 -5.71
N SER A 155 13.22 -16.45 -4.60
CA SER A 155 13.78 -16.28 -3.25
C SER A 155 14.77 -17.38 -2.85
N GLY A 156 14.72 -18.53 -3.53
CA GLY A 156 15.50 -19.72 -3.18
C GLY A 156 15.08 -20.40 -1.87
N LYS A 157 13.97 -19.95 -1.26
CA LYS A 157 13.44 -20.56 -0.03
C LYS A 157 12.73 -21.86 -0.35
N ARG A 158 13.05 -22.91 0.43
CA ARG A 158 12.32 -24.19 0.37
C ARG A 158 11.14 -24.12 1.33
N LEU A 159 9.94 -24.32 0.79
CA LEU A 159 8.70 -24.36 1.57
C LEU A 159 8.11 -25.76 1.50
N ASP A 160 7.76 -26.33 2.65
CA ASP A 160 6.88 -27.50 2.67
C ASP A 160 5.48 -27.14 2.12
N PRO A 161 4.68 -28.12 1.66
CA PRO A 161 3.38 -27.84 1.05
C PRO A 161 2.46 -26.98 1.92
N ASN A 162 2.43 -27.24 3.23
CA ASN A 162 1.57 -26.51 4.16
C ASN A 162 2.05 -25.05 4.35
N SER A 163 3.37 -24.83 4.41
CA SER A 163 3.93 -23.47 4.41
C SER A 163 3.60 -22.71 3.14
N ARG A 164 3.71 -23.37 1.98
CA ARG A 164 3.45 -22.73 0.68
C ARG A 164 1.99 -22.30 0.57
N GLU A 165 1.06 -23.16 0.99
CA GLU A 165 -0.36 -22.85 1.01
C GLU A 165 -0.68 -21.71 1.97
N ALA A 166 -0.19 -21.76 3.22
CA ALA A 166 -0.42 -20.71 4.20
C ALA A 166 0.12 -19.34 3.76
N LEU A 167 1.32 -19.31 3.16
CA LEU A 167 1.91 -18.08 2.63
C LEU A 167 1.13 -17.56 1.41
N TYR A 168 0.59 -18.44 0.57
CA TYR A 168 -0.24 -18.03 -0.57
C TYR A 168 -1.57 -17.42 -0.12
N GLU A 169 -2.22 -18.02 0.89
CA GLU A 169 -3.44 -17.45 1.46
C GLU A 169 -3.18 -16.05 2.04
N GLU A 170 -2.10 -15.88 2.81
CA GLU A 170 -1.73 -14.54 3.30
C GLU A 170 -1.45 -13.58 2.14
N PHE A 171 -0.73 -14.02 1.10
CA PHE A 171 -0.44 -13.22 -0.09
C PHE A 171 -1.71 -12.74 -0.79
N LYS A 172 -2.77 -13.54 -0.86
CA LYS A 172 -4.07 -13.12 -1.40
C LYS A 172 -4.77 -12.10 -0.50
N THR A 173 -4.71 -12.30 0.82
CA THR A 173 -5.49 -11.48 1.75
C THR A 173 -5.00 -10.03 1.86
N GLN A 174 -5.89 -9.10 2.22
CA GLN A 174 -5.50 -7.71 2.54
C GLN A 174 -4.90 -7.56 3.94
N LYS A 175 -4.80 -8.64 4.71
CA LYS A 175 -4.29 -8.63 6.09
C LYS A 175 -2.85 -8.12 6.15
N ALA A 176 -2.02 -8.51 5.17
CA ALA A 176 -0.67 -8.00 5.00
C ALA A 176 -0.58 -6.46 4.90
N MET A 177 -1.57 -5.79 4.25
CA MET A 177 -1.60 -4.32 4.17
C MET A 177 -1.93 -3.68 5.53
N LYS A 178 -2.91 -4.24 6.24
CA LYS A 178 -3.29 -3.76 7.57
C LYS A 178 -2.17 -3.91 8.61
N GLU A 179 -1.37 -4.97 8.51
CA GLU A 179 -0.22 -5.17 9.40
C GLU A 179 0.89 -4.15 9.11
N LEU A 180 1.12 -3.79 7.85
CA LEU A 180 2.03 -2.69 7.49
C LEU A 180 1.53 -1.35 8.01
N GLU A 181 0.25 -1.02 7.80
CA GLU A 181 -0.36 0.22 8.32
C GLU A 181 -0.13 0.34 9.82
N LYS A 182 -0.37 -0.75 10.56
CA LYS A 182 -0.11 -0.81 12.00
C LYS A 182 1.37 -0.60 12.36
N GLU A 183 2.30 -1.13 11.58
CA GLU A 183 3.73 -0.88 11.79
C GLU A 183 4.13 0.57 11.52
N LEU A 184 3.59 1.18 10.47
CA LEU A 184 3.80 2.61 10.16
C LEU A 184 3.22 3.52 11.24
N GLU A 185 2.04 3.19 11.79
CA GLU A 185 1.47 3.88 12.95
C GLU A 185 2.34 3.77 14.20
N ASN A 186 2.98 2.62 14.42
CA ASN A 186 3.87 2.41 15.57
C ASN A 186 5.21 3.13 15.43
N LEU A 187 5.70 3.33 14.20
CA LEU A 187 6.92 4.11 13.92
C LEU A 187 6.71 5.63 14.08
N ASN A 188 5.46 6.09 14.01
CA ASN A 188 5.07 7.49 14.16
C ASN A 188 4.57 7.84 15.57
N LYS A 189 4.70 6.92 16.53
CA LYS A 189 4.43 7.13 17.97
C LYS A 189 5.73 7.20 18.75
#